data_AF-A0A3B8LGW3-F1
#
_entry.id   AF-A0A3B8LGW3-F1
#
_cell.length_a   1.000
_cell.length_b   1.000
_cell.length_c   1.000
_cell.angle_alpha   90.00
_cell.angle_beta   90.00
_cell.angle_gamma   90.00
#
_symmetry.space_group_name_H-M   'P 1'
#
loop_
_entity.id
_entity.type
_entity.pdbx_description
1 polymer ?
#
loop_
_entity_poly.entity_id
_entity_poly.type
_entity_poly.pdbx_seq_one_letter_code
_entity_poly.pdbx_strand_id
1 'polypeptide(L)'
;MSVANVHEELDRRGVPVRAPALRTRKYWFDARESSIPQKLLQAAQHQGFTHWLIQASAAKDFRQRSLGIGLALAVQQQEDLQHLSEGDVAFSDQHDLLLDIRAQREGVLTALFYTIHDADTLEESSRLGASHDFLIVDLIDETNIPLELVVAELQDSPTQVLKLVETAEAAEVSYGVV
;
A
#
# COMPACT_ATOMS: atom_id res chain seq x y z
N MET A 1 -8.27 -13.99 12.68
CA MET A 1 -9.67 -13.93 12.14
C MET A 1 -9.69 -14.53 10.74
N SER A 2 -10.70 -15.32 10.32
CA SER A 2 -10.71 -15.95 8.98
C SER A 2 -11.04 -14.94 7.86
N VAL A 3 -10.52 -15.13 6.64
CA VAL A 3 -10.87 -14.35 5.43
C VAL A 3 -12.38 -14.24 5.23
N ALA A 4 -13.14 -15.26 5.63
CA ALA A 4 -14.61 -15.25 5.60
C ALA A 4 -15.23 -14.11 6.42
N ASN A 5 -14.64 -13.77 7.57
CA ASN A 5 -15.13 -12.70 8.43
C ASN A 5 -14.85 -11.31 7.84
N VAL A 6 -13.77 -11.18 7.07
CA VAL A 6 -13.42 -9.94 6.38
C VAL A 6 -14.42 -9.66 5.26
N HIS A 7 -14.79 -10.67 4.47
CA HIS A 7 -15.83 -10.51 3.45
C HIS A 7 -17.16 -10.07 4.06
N GLU A 8 -17.58 -10.67 5.18
CA GLU A 8 -18.80 -10.26 5.88
C GLU A 8 -18.74 -8.82 6.41
N GLU A 9 -17.58 -8.35 6.87
CA GLU A 9 -17.39 -6.94 7.23
C GLU A 9 -17.48 -6.00 6.02
N LEU A 10 -16.80 -6.33 4.93
CA LEU A 10 -16.82 -5.53 3.70
C LEU A 10 -18.24 -5.46 3.12
N ASP A 11 -18.94 -6.59 3.06
CA ASP A 11 -20.33 -6.67 2.59
C ASP A 11 -21.27 -5.81 3.45
N ARG A 12 -21.15 -5.87 4.79
CA ARG A 12 -21.95 -5.02 5.70
C ARG A 12 -21.71 -3.54 5.49
N ARG A 13 -20.49 -3.14 5.09
CA ARG A 13 -20.12 -1.75 4.79
C ARG A 13 -20.38 -1.36 3.34
N GLY A 14 -20.88 -2.27 2.49
CA GLY A 14 -21.07 -2.02 1.06
C GLY A 14 -19.75 -1.82 0.29
N VAL A 15 -18.63 -2.32 0.83
CA VAL A 15 -17.32 -2.23 0.20
C VAL A 15 -17.15 -3.42 -0.75
N PRO A 16 -16.85 -3.21 -2.04
CA PRO A 16 -16.72 -4.32 -2.99
C PRO A 16 -15.60 -5.27 -2.59
N VAL A 17 -15.89 -6.58 -2.45
CA VAL A 17 -14.89 -7.63 -2.24
C VAL A 17 -14.12 -7.89 -3.54
N ARG A 18 -12.80 -8.09 -3.45
CA ARG A 18 -11.93 -8.33 -4.61
C ARG A 18 -11.42 -9.75 -4.62
N ALA A 19 -11.35 -10.32 -5.81
CA ALA A 19 -10.72 -11.62 -6.01
C ALA A 19 -9.21 -11.54 -5.72
N PRO A 20 -8.58 -12.65 -5.27
CA PRO A 20 -7.13 -12.71 -5.09
C PRO A 20 -6.39 -12.21 -6.33
N ALA A 21 -5.49 -11.23 -6.14
CA ALA A 21 -4.69 -10.70 -7.22
C ALA A 21 -3.51 -11.63 -7.55
N LEU A 22 -3.13 -11.69 -8.83
CA LEU A 22 -1.84 -12.27 -9.21
C LEU A 22 -0.73 -11.47 -8.51
N ARG A 23 -0.03 -12.13 -7.57
CA ARG A 23 1.08 -11.52 -6.83
C ARG A 23 2.22 -11.26 -7.80
N THR A 24 2.45 -9.98 -8.07
CA THR A 24 3.56 -9.51 -8.90
C THR A 24 4.48 -8.71 -8.00
N ARG A 25 5.79 -8.73 -8.25
CA ARG A 25 6.70 -7.91 -7.46
C ARG A 25 6.35 -6.43 -7.63
N LYS A 26 6.22 -5.73 -6.51
CA LYS A 26 5.92 -4.31 -6.45
C LYS A 26 7.05 -3.60 -5.75
N TYR A 27 7.49 -2.49 -6.34
CA TYR A 27 8.47 -1.59 -5.75
C TYR A 27 7.88 -0.20 -5.78
N TRP A 28 7.85 0.45 -4.63
CA TRP A 28 7.25 1.77 -4.48
C TRP A 28 8.36 2.72 -4.05
N PHE A 29 8.39 3.89 -4.65
CA PHE A 29 9.29 4.95 -4.23
C PHE A 29 8.49 5.99 -3.45
N ASP A 30 8.89 6.27 -2.22
CA ASP A 30 8.29 7.32 -1.42
C ASP A 30 8.77 8.70 -1.90
N ALA A 31 7.89 9.36 -2.63
CA ALA A 31 8.05 10.70 -3.17
C ALA A 31 7.18 11.74 -2.44
N ARG A 32 6.72 11.44 -1.21
CA ARG A 32 5.88 12.37 -0.42
C ARG A 32 6.63 13.61 0.03
N GLU A 33 7.95 13.52 0.18
CA GLU A 33 8.78 14.67 0.55
C GLU A 33 8.96 15.64 -0.64
N SER A 34 8.51 16.89 -0.45
CA SER A 34 8.64 17.95 -1.47
C SER A 34 10.08 18.37 -1.76
N SER A 35 11.03 17.98 -0.91
CA SER A 35 12.46 18.28 -1.01
C SER A 35 13.23 17.34 -1.95
N ILE A 36 12.60 16.28 -2.46
CA ILE A 36 13.30 15.27 -3.27
C ILE A 36 13.83 15.91 -4.56
N PRO A 37 15.15 15.86 -4.81
CA PRO A 37 15.73 16.46 -6.00
C PRO A 37 15.14 15.87 -7.28
N GLN A 38 14.80 16.72 -8.27
CA GLN A 38 14.21 16.25 -9.52
C GLN A 38 15.09 15.24 -10.27
N LYS A 39 16.42 15.34 -10.13
CA LYS A 39 17.37 14.35 -10.67
C LYS A 39 17.19 12.97 -10.05
N LEU A 40 16.86 12.90 -8.76
CA LEU A 40 16.61 11.63 -8.06
C LEU A 40 15.28 11.01 -8.53
N LEU A 41 14.24 11.82 -8.70
CA LEU A 41 12.97 11.35 -9.29
C LEU A 41 13.18 10.79 -10.72
N GLN A 42 13.96 11.48 -11.54
CA GLN A 42 14.34 11.00 -12.88
C GLN A 42 15.16 9.71 -12.82
N ALA A 43 16.12 9.59 -11.90
CA ALA A 43 16.90 8.38 -11.75
C ALA A 43 16.02 7.19 -11.30
N ALA A 44 15.11 7.43 -10.34
CA ALA A 44 14.19 6.41 -9.85
C ALA A 44 13.22 5.91 -10.93
N GLN A 45 12.80 6.75 -11.90
CA GLN A 45 11.99 6.29 -13.05
C GLN A 45 12.63 5.12 -13.82
N HIS A 46 13.95 4.98 -13.79
CA HIS A 46 14.69 3.92 -14.49
C HIS A 46 15.03 2.69 -13.62
N GLN A 47 14.64 2.68 -12.35
CA GLN A 47 14.98 1.62 -11.38
C GLN A 47 13.89 0.56 -11.19
N GLY A 48 12.88 0.53 -12.07
CA GLY A 48 11.83 -0.50 -12.03
C GLY A 48 10.79 -0.29 -10.92
N PHE A 49 10.69 0.91 -10.34
CA PHE A 49 9.58 1.26 -9.45
C PHE A 49 8.25 1.16 -10.19
N THR A 50 7.31 0.48 -9.54
CA THR A 50 5.95 0.26 -10.04
C THR A 50 4.99 1.38 -9.65
N HIS A 51 5.26 2.08 -8.54
CA HIS A 51 4.42 3.17 -8.06
C HIS A 51 5.24 4.32 -7.46
N TRP A 52 4.72 5.54 -7.60
CA TRP A 52 5.10 6.69 -6.79
C TRP A 52 4.14 6.82 -5.61
N LEU A 53 4.66 6.82 -4.38
CA LEU A 53 3.89 7.25 -3.22
C LEU A 53 4.07 8.76 -3.05
N ILE A 54 2.99 9.53 -3.15
CA ILE A 54 3.01 11.00 -3.19
C ILE A 54 1.92 11.60 -2.32
N GLN A 55 2.03 12.89 -2.00
CA GLN A 55 0.91 13.64 -1.42
C GLN A 55 -0.25 13.71 -2.44
N ALA A 56 -1.51 13.56 -1.99
CA ALA A 56 -2.68 13.60 -2.88
C ALA A 56 -2.72 14.88 -3.75
N SER A 57 -2.35 16.03 -3.18
CA SER A 57 -2.29 17.32 -3.86
C SER A 57 -1.29 17.36 -5.04
N ALA A 58 -0.27 16.50 -5.06
CA ALA A 58 0.74 16.41 -6.12
C ALA A 58 0.31 15.52 -7.30
N ALA A 59 -0.85 14.85 -7.22
CA ALA A 59 -1.27 13.84 -8.20
C ALA A 59 -1.34 14.36 -9.64
N LYS A 60 -1.81 15.60 -9.83
CA LYS A 60 -1.91 16.21 -11.15
C LYS A 60 -0.54 16.33 -11.84
N ASP A 61 0.46 16.80 -11.11
CA ASP A 61 1.80 17.02 -11.65
C ASP A 61 2.51 15.70 -11.94
N PHE A 62 2.40 14.72 -11.04
CA PHE A 62 2.99 13.40 -11.25
C PHE A 62 2.36 12.64 -12.41
N ARG A 63 1.03 12.68 -12.53
CA ARG A 63 0.31 12.00 -13.63
C ARG A 63 0.72 12.53 -15.01
N GLN A 64 1.01 13.82 -15.12
CA GLN A 64 1.47 14.42 -16.39
C GLN A 64 2.91 14.01 -16.76
N ARG A 65 3.73 13.65 -15.78
CA ARG A 65 5.18 13.47 -15.95
C ARG A 65 5.64 12.01 -15.87
N SER A 66 4.81 11.12 -15.32
CA SER A 66 5.15 9.73 -15.04
C SER A 66 4.24 8.80 -15.83
N LEU A 67 4.60 8.53 -17.08
CA LEU A 67 3.89 7.55 -17.91
C LEU A 67 4.33 6.13 -17.53
N GLY A 68 3.36 5.24 -17.32
CA GLY A 68 3.60 3.81 -17.08
C GLY A 68 3.98 3.42 -15.64
N ILE A 69 4.06 4.37 -14.72
CA ILE A 69 4.24 4.13 -13.27
C ILE A 69 2.93 4.47 -12.56
N GLY A 70 2.43 3.58 -11.71
CA GLY A 70 1.21 3.80 -10.93
C GLY A 70 1.37 4.91 -9.89
N LEU A 71 0.26 5.44 -9.39
CA LEU A 71 0.27 6.45 -8.33
C LEU A 71 -0.38 5.89 -7.07
N ALA A 72 0.31 6.02 -5.94
CA ALA A 72 -0.23 5.87 -4.61
C ALA A 72 -0.30 7.25 -3.95
N LEU A 73 -1.49 7.69 -3.57
CA LEU A 73 -1.75 9.01 -3.03
C LEU A 73 -1.95 8.89 -1.52
N ALA A 74 -1.09 9.55 -0.75
CA ALA A 74 -1.29 9.72 0.67
C ALA A 74 -2.54 10.58 0.92
N VAL A 75 -3.54 9.96 1.55
CA VAL A 75 -4.82 10.57 1.91
C VAL A 75 -4.95 10.60 3.43
N GLN A 76 -5.51 11.69 3.94
CA GLN A 76 -5.69 11.95 5.37
C GLN A 76 -7.11 12.37 5.71
N GLN A 77 -7.92 12.75 4.72
CA GLN A 77 -9.28 13.24 4.89
C GLN A 77 -10.12 13.00 3.63
N GLN A 78 -11.45 13.17 3.75
CA GLN A 78 -12.35 12.91 2.62
C GLN A 78 -12.15 13.87 1.43
N GLU A 79 -11.66 15.08 1.68
CA GLU A 79 -11.42 16.05 0.62
C GLU A 79 -10.33 15.58 -0.35
N ASP A 80 -9.43 14.70 0.08
CA ASP A 80 -8.37 14.15 -0.78
C ASP A 80 -8.91 13.24 -1.88
N LEU A 81 -10.15 12.74 -1.73
CA LEU A 81 -10.80 11.90 -2.73
C LEU A 81 -10.89 12.59 -4.10
N GLN A 82 -10.94 13.92 -4.14
CA GLN A 82 -11.00 14.67 -5.39
C GLN A 82 -9.75 14.48 -6.28
N HIS A 83 -8.63 14.05 -5.71
CA HIS A 83 -7.38 13.83 -6.42
C HIS A 83 -7.23 12.39 -6.98
N LEU A 84 -7.98 11.45 -6.43
CA LEU A 84 -7.98 10.05 -6.84
C LEU A 84 -8.70 9.87 -8.17
N SER A 85 -8.11 9.05 -9.04
CA SER A 85 -8.68 8.55 -10.29
C SER A 85 -8.72 7.02 -10.28
N GLU A 86 -9.51 6.43 -11.19
CA GLU A 86 -9.51 4.99 -11.40
C GLU A 86 -8.09 4.45 -11.62
N GLY A 87 -7.75 3.34 -10.96
CA GLY A 87 -6.42 2.73 -11.01
C GLY A 87 -5.38 3.32 -10.05
N ASP A 88 -5.66 4.45 -9.39
CA ASP A 88 -4.82 4.95 -8.30
C ASP A 88 -4.93 4.06 -7.05
N VAL A 89 -3.92 4.16 -6.18
CA VAL A 89 -3.97 3.59 -4.84
C VAL A 89 -4.15 4.71 -3.81
N ALA A 90 -5.20 4.63 -2.99
CA ALA A 90 -5.31 5.45 -1.79
C ALA A 90 -4.43 4.85 -0.69
N PHE A 91 -3.48 5.63 -0.17
CA PHE A 91 -2.55 5.23 0.89
C PHE A 91 -2.86 5.99 2.19
N SER A 92 -3.02 5.28 3.30
CA SER A 92 -3.23 5.88 4.61
C SER A 92 -2.91 4.88 5.73
N ASP A 93 -2.70 5.37 6.94
CA ASP A 93 -2.73 4.59 8.18
C ASP A 93 -4.16 4.48 8.77
N GLN A 94 -5.13 5.19 8.19
CA GLN A 94 -6.52 5.19 8.65
C GLN A 94 -7.37 4.14 7.91
N HIS A 95 -7.55 2.98 8.53
CA HIS A 95 -8.33 1.86 7.99
C HIS A 95 -9.75 2.26 7.53
N ASP A 96 -10.52 2.91 8.40
CA ASP A 96 -11.91 3.26 8.09
C ASP A 96 -12.02 4.28 6.93
N LEU A 97 -11.10 5.26 6.86
CA LEU A 97 -11.04 6.21 5.74
C LEU A 97 -10.81 5.47 4.41
N LEU A 98 -9.92 4.48 4.38
CA LEU A 98 -9.66 3.69 3.18
C LEU A 98 -10.86 2.83 2.77
N LEU A 99 -11.61 2.28 3.73
CA LEU A 99 -12.85 1.55 3.43
C LEU A 99 -13.92 2.48 2.84
N ASP A 100 -14.09 3.67 3.42
CA ASP A 100 -15.01 4.68 2.91
C ASP A 100 -14.65 5.09 1.47
N ILE A 101 -13.36 5.30 1.19
CA ILE A 101 -12.86 5.60 -0.15
C ILE A 101 -13.22 4.48 -1.12
N ARG A 102 -12.97 3.22 -0.73
CA ARG A 102 -13.21 2.06 -1.59
C ARG A 102 -14.70 1.86 -1.88
N ALA A 103 -15.58 2.20 -0.94
CA ALA A 103 -17.03 2.19 -1.16
C ALA A 103 -17.49 3.30 -2.12
N GLN A 104 -16.84 4.47 -2.08
CA GLN A 104 -17.25 5.65 -2.86
C GLN A 104 -16.59 5.79 -4.23
N ARG A 105 -15.42 5.16 -4.42
CA ARG A 105 -14.59 5.30 -5.62
C ARG A 105 -14.34 3.94 -6.25
N GLU A 106 -15.20 3.58 -7.20
CA GLU A 106 -15.01 2.37 -7.99
C GLU A 106 -13.65 2.40 -8.71
N GLY A 107 -12.96 1.25 -8.73
CA GLY A 107 -11.67 1.09 -9.40
C GLY A 107 -10.46 1.72 -8.69
N VAL A 108 -10.63 2.40 -7.56
CA VAL A 108 -9.51 2.84 -6.70
C VAL A 108 -9.04 1.68 -5.82
N LEU A 109 -7.73 1.45 -5.77
CA LEU A 109 -7.09 0.47 -4.88
C LEU A 109 -6.83 1.11 -3.50
N THR A 110 -6.62 0.30 -2.46
CA THR A 110 -6.28 0.79 -1.11
C THR A 110 -5.00 0.16 -0.58
N ALA A 111 -4.18 0.97 0.08
CA ALA A 111 -2.95 0.56 0.75
C ALA A 111 -2.96 1.05 2.21
N LEU A 112 -3.06 0.11 3.15
CA LEU A 112 -2.96 0.40 4.58
C LEU A 112 -1.49 0.43 5.00
N PHE A 113 -1.08 1.47 5.72
CA PHE A 113 0.20 1.51 6.43
C PHE A 113 0.03 1.05 7.87
N TYR A 114 0.93 0.19 8.35
CA TYR A 114 0.89 -0.30 9.72
C TYR A 114 2.29 -0.56 10.26
N THR A 115 2.58 -0.12 11.48
CA THR A 115 3.86 -0.41 12.16
C THR A 115 3.69 -1.62 13.07
N ILE A 116 4.60 -2.59 12.97
CA ILE A 116 4.60 -3.83 13.75
C ILE A 116 5.76 -3.78 14.75
N HIS A 117 5.42 -3.89 16.04
CA HIS A 117 6.40 -3.86 17.12
C HIS A 117 6.24 -5.00 18.14
N ASP A 118 5.13 -5.74 18.08
CA ASP A 118 4.84 -6.91 18.93
C ASP A 118 3.84 -7.86 18.27
N ALA A 119 3.44 -8.90 19.00
CA ALA A 119 2.48 -9.90 18.51
C ALA A 119 1.08 -9.33 18.30
N ASP A 120 0.65 -8.38 19.13
CA ASP A 120 -0.70 -7.80 19.05
C ASP A 120 -0.81 -6.93 17.79
N THR A 121 0.20 -6.10 17.53
CA THR A 121 0.29 -5.30 16.30
C THR A 121 0.48 -6.16 15.04
N LEU A 122 1.16 -7.31 15.15
CA LEU A 122 1.24 -8.28 14.07
C LEU A 122 -0.15 -8.85 13.72
N GLU A 123 -0.87 -9.38 14.71
CA GLU A 123 -2.21 -9.94 14.49
C GLU A 123 -3.16 -8.88 13.93
N GLU A 124 -3.10 -7.65 14.46
CA GLU A 124 -3.94 -6.56 14.00
C GLU A 124 -3.60 -6.13 12.56
N SER A 125 -2.32 -6.09 12.19
CA SER A 125 -1.91 -5.75 10.82
C SER A 125 -2.47 -6.72 9.79
N SER A 126 -2.46 -8.02 10.07
CA SER A 126 -3.05 -9.04 9.19
C SER A 126 -4.57 -8.94 9.15
N ARG A 127 -5.20 -8.72 10.31
CA ARG A 127 -6.64 -8.58 10.42
C ARG A 127 -7.17 -7.42 9.59
N LEU A 128 -6.55 -6.25 9.72
CA LEU A 128 -6.96 -5.04 8.99
C LEU A 128 -6.49 -5.08 7.53
N GLY A 129 -5.28 -5.56 7.28
CA GLY A 129 -4.67 -5.64 5.95
C GLY A 129 -5.47 -6.50 4.97
N ALA A 130 -6.12 -7.56 5.43
CA ALA A 130 -6.97 -8.43 4.62
C ALA A 130 -8.11 -7.69 3.89
N SER A 131 -8.50 -6.51 4.38
CA SER A 131 -9.52 -5.65 3.79
C SER A 131 -8.99 -4.72 2.69
N HIS A 132 -7.70 -4.75 2.38
CA HIS A 132 -7.04 -3.83 1.45
C HIS A 132 -6.29 -4.55 0.33
N ASP A 133 -6.02 -3.83 -0.76
CA ASP A 133 -5.25 -4.34 -1.90
C ASP A 133 -3.77 -4.45 -1.57
N PHE A 134 -3.27 -3.56 -0.73
CA PHE A 134 -1.91 -3.57 -0.22
C PHE A 134 -1.88 -3.36 1.29
N LEU A 135 -0.92 -4.00 1.95
CA LEU A 135 -0.52 -3.71 3.31
C LEU A 135 0.96 -3.33 3.28
N ILE A 136 1.29 -2.11 3.69
CA ILE A 136 2.66 -1.66 3.86
C ILE A 136 3.00 -1.77 5.34
N VAL A 137 3.96 -2.62 5.66
CA VAL A 137 4.42 -2.85 7.03
C VAL A 137 5.74 -2.13 7.27
N ASP A 138 5.82 -1.44 8.40
CA ASP A 138 7.06 -0.95 8.98
C ASP A 138 7.42 -1.85 10.16
N LEU A 139 8.61 -2.45 10.14
CA LEU A 139 9.04 -3.44 11.13
C LEU A 139 10.10 -2.81 12.02
N ILE A 140 9.82 -2.71 13.32
CA ILE A 140 10.81 -2.21 14.28
C ILE A 140 11.93 -3.24 14.51
N ASP A 141 11.57 -4.53 14.46
CA ASP A 141 12.55 -5.62 14.53
C ASP A 141 13.19 -5.82 13.14
N GLU A 142 14.52 -5.93 13.09
CA GLU A 142 15.28 -6.09 11.84
C GLU A 142 15.06 -7.47 11.18
N THR A 143 14.51 -8.44 11.91
CA THR A 143 14.21 -9.77 11.38
C THR A 143 13.04 -9.75 10.41
N ASN A 144 13.05 -10.68 9.44
CA ASN A 144 11.94 -10.86 8.51
C ASN A 144 10.83 -11.78 9.03
N ILE A 145 10.98 -12.38 10.22
CA ILE A 145 9.98 -13.31 10.79
C ILE A 145 8.59 -12.66 10.89
N PRO A 146 8.44 -11.40 11.38
CA PRO A 146 7.12 -10.75 11.38
C PRO A 146 6.51 -10.62 9.98
N LEU A 147 7.32 -10.29 8.97
CA LEU A 147 6.87 -10.18 7.58
C LEU A 147 6.37 -11.54 7.05
N GLU A 148 7.15 -12.60 7.28
CA GLU A 148 6.81 -13.96 6.84
C GLU A 148 5.47 -14.42 7.41
N LEU A 149 5.22 -14.12 8.70
CA LEU A 149 3.96 -14.43 9.37
C LEU A 149 2.79 -13.67 8.75
N VAL A 150 2.91 -12.36 8.55
CA VAL A 150 1.87 -11.54 7.89
C VAL A 150 1.57 -12.04 6.48
N VAL A 151 2.61 -12.37 5.70
CA VAL A 151 2.47 -12.92 4.34
C VAL A 151 1.74 -14.27 4.36
N ALA A 152 2.04 -15.13 5.33
CA ALA A 152 1.39 -16.43 5.50
C ALA A 152 -0.09 -16.28 5.91
N GLU A 153 -0.40 -15.36 6.83
CA GLU A 153 -1.78 -15.10 7.24
C GLU A 153 -2.63 -14.51 6.12
N LEU A 154 -2.03 -13.68 5.28
CA LEU A 154 -2.69 -13.04 4.14
C LEU A 154 -2.59 -13.85 2.84
N GLN A 155 -2.06 -15.08 2.85
CA GLN A 155 -1.79 -15.84 1.61
C GLN A 155 -3.03 -16.07 0.74
N ASP A 156 -4.20 -16.23 1.37
CA ASP A 156 -5.49 -16.46 0.71
C ASP A 156 -6.28 -15.17 0.45
N SER A 157 -5.74 -14.00 0.81
CA SER A 157 -6.35 -12.70 0.57
C SER A 157 -5.83 -12.05 -0.72
N PRO A 158 -6.56 -11.07 -1.29
CA PRO A 158 -6.06 -10.26 -2.41
C PRO A 158 -4.92 -9.31 -2.05
N THR A 159 -4.60 -9.19 -0.76
CA THR A 159 -3.62 -8.23 -0.23
C THR A 159 -2.21 -8.60 -0.65
N GLN A 160 -1.49 -7.63 -1.20
CA GLN A 160 -0.04 -7.71 -1.40
C GLN A 160 0.69 -6.97 -0.28
N VAL A 161 1.61 -7.67 0.40
CA VAL A 161 2.38 -7.08 1.49
C VAL A 161 3.64 -6.42 0.95
N LEU A 162 3.91 -5.20 1.39
CA LEU A 162 5.09 -4.40 1.09
C LEU A 162 5.82 -4.09 2.40
N LYS A 163 7.15 -4.19 2.41
CA LYS A 163 7.97 -3.80 3.57
C LYS A 163 8.54 -2.40 3.33
N LEU A 164 8.42 -1.51 4.32
CA LEU A 164 9.15 -0.25 4.34
C LEU A 164 10.64 -0.50 4.54
N VAL A 165 11.47 0.13 3.71
CA VAL A 165 12.93 0.08 3.80
C VAL A 165 13.50 1.47 3.61
N GLU A 166 14.51 1.84 4.40
CA GLU A 166 15.10 3.18 4.37
C GLU A 166 16.30 3.29 3.43
N THR A 167 16.93 2.17 3.08
CA THR A 167 18.16 2.16 2.27
C THR A 167 18.02 1.28 1.03
N ALA A 168 18.76 1.64 -0.03
CA ALA A 168 18.83 0.83 -1.24
C ALA A 168 19.41 -0.57 -0.96
N GLU A 169 20.35 -0.68 -0.03
CA GLU A 169 20.92 -1.98 0.40
C GLU A 169 19.88 -2.85 1.11
N ALA A 170 19.09 -2.28 2.03
CA ALA A 170 17.99 -3.00 2.68
C ALA A 170 16.92 -3.43 1.67
N ALA A 171 16.67 -2.58 0.66
CA ALA A 171 15.86 -2.97 -0.48
C ALA A 171 16.48 -4.19 -1.17
N GLU A 172 17.75 -4.13 -1.62
CA GLU A 172 18.51 -5.22 -2.29
C GLU A 172 18.47 -6.55 -1.53
N VAL A 173 18.66 -6.53 -0.21
CA VAL A 173 18.53 -7.72 0.64
C VAL A 173 17.10 -8.28 0.58
N SER A 174 16.10 -7.40 0.61
CA SER A 174 14.69 -7.79 0.47
C SER A 174 14.35 -8.27 -0.95
N TYR A 175 15.09 -7.88 -2.00
CA TYR A 175 14.92 -8.40 -3.38
C TYR A 175 15.33 -9.87 -3.52
N GLY A 176 16.34 -10.31 -2.75
CA GLY A 176 16.96 -11.63 -2.85
C GLY A 176 16.26 -12.74 -2.07
N VAL A 177 15.39 -12.37 -1.13
CA VAL A 177 14.60 -13.29 -0.30
C VAL A 177 13.16 -13.23 -0.81
N VAL A 178 12.81 -14.18 -1.66
CA VAL A 178 11.50 -14.33 -2.32
C VAL A 178 10.77 -15.51 -1.70
#